data_AF-A0A381XP05-F1
#
_entry.id   AF-A0A381XP05-F1
#
_cell.length_a   1.000
_cell.length_b   1.000
_cell.length_c   1.000
_cell.angle_alpha   90.00
_cell.angle_beta   90.00
_cell.angle_gamma   90.00
#
_symmetry.space_group_name_H-M   'P 1'
#
loop_
_entity.id
_entity.type
_entity.pdbx_description
1 polymer ?
#
loop_
_entity_poly.entity_id
_entity_poly.type
_entity_poly.pdbx_seq_one_letter_code
_entity_poly.pdbx_strand_id
1 'polypeptide(L)' 'MLPSLETIKEERKKLNMTQKKLATMTGVSTSMINQIESGRCKPSYNTA' A
#
# COMPACT_ATOMS: atom_id res chain seq x y z
N MET A 1 -16.27 -7.19 -3.23
CA MET A 1 -15.08 -6.90 -4.05
C MET A 1 -14.05 -6.28 -3.13
N LEU A 2 -12.81 -6.78 -3.08
CA LEU A 2 -11.77 -6.17 -2.26
C LEU A 2 -11.20 -4.93 -2.96
N PRO A 3 -10.87 -3.86 -2.24
CA PRO A 3 -10.29 -2.67 -2.82
C PRO A 3 -8.90 -2.96 -3.42
N SER A 4 -8.53 -2.23 -4.48
CA SER A 4 -7.19 -2.36 -5.07
C SER A 4 -6.13 -1.83 -4.11
N LEU A 5 -4.90 -2.31 -4.22
CA LEU A 5 -3.78 -1.86 -3.38
C LEU A 5 -3.52 -0.34 -3.50
N GLU A 6 -3.99 0.26 -4.59
CA GLU A 6 -3.94 1.68 -4.90
C GLU A 6 -4.70 2.52 -3.86
N THR A 7 -5.80 1.98 -3.32
CA THR A 7 -6.65 2.69 -2.35
C THR A 7 -6.01 2.78 -0.97
N ILE A 8 -5.02 1.95 -0.65
CA ILE A 8 -4.34 1.94 0.65
C ILE A 8 -3.72 3.32 0.94
N LYS A 9 -3.14 3.96 -0.08
CA LYS A 9 -2.55 5.30 0.03
C LYS A 9 -3.61 6.37 0.34
N GLU A 10 -4.78 6.26 -0.27
CA GLU A 10 -5.88 7.20 -0.08
C GLU A 10 -6.48 7.06 1.32
N GLU A 11 -6.80 5.84 1.74
CA GLU A 11 -7.34 5.56 3.07
C GLU A 11 -6.35 5.95 4.17
N ARG A 12 -5.04 5.65 3.99
CA ARG A 12 -4.00 6.10 4.92
C ARG A 12 -3.99 7.62 5.08
N LYS A 13 -4.12 8.36 3.97
CA LYS A 13 -4.17 9.83 4.00
C LYS A 13 -5.46 10.36 4.64
N LYS A 14 -6.62 9.76 4.36
CA LYS A 14 -7.90 10.11 5.01
C LYS A 14 -7.82 9.96 6.53
N LEU A 15 -7.09 8.95 7.00
CA LEU A 15 -6.82 8.70 8.42
C LEU A 15 -5.67 9.55 9.00
N ASN A 16 -5.12 10.52 8.26
CA ASN A 16 -3.96 11.33 8.65
C ASN A 16 -2.78 10.50 9.17
N MET A 17 -2.53 9.35 8.53
CA MET A 17 -1.55 8.37 8.98
C MET A 17 -0.29 8.42 8.12
N THR A 18 0.89 8.23 8.71
CA THR A 18 2.15 8.11 7.97
C THR A 18 2.37 6.65 7.51
N GLN A 19 3.19 6.44 6.48
CA GLN A 19 3.56 5.08 6.05
C GLN A 19 4.24 4.29 7.17
N LYS A 20 5.03 4.95 8.02
CA LYS A 20 5.68 4.35 9.19
C LYS A 20 4.65 3.86 10.21
N LYS A 21 3.63 4.68 10.50
CA LYS A 21 2.56 4.30 11.43
C LYS A 21 1.76 3.12 10.89
N LEU A 22 1.42 3.13 9.60
CA LEU A 22 0.76 1.99 8.94
C LEU A 22 1.61 0.72 9.01
N ALA A 23 2.92 0.82 8.71
CA ALA A 23 3.87 -0.28 8.78
C ALA A 23 3.94 -0.89 10.19
N THR A 24 4.07 -0.06 11.23
CA THR A 24 4.04 -0.53 12.62
C THR A 24 2.74 -1.24 12.97
N MET A 25 1.58 -0.71 12.56
CA MET A 25 0.28 -1.30 12.87
C MET A 25 0.04 -2.63 12.14
N THR A 26 0.60 -2.80 10.95
CA THR A 26 0.43 -3.98 10.11
C THR A 26 1.55 -5.02 10.28
N GLY A 27 2.57 -4.70 11.08
CA GLY A 27 3.71 -5.59 11.33
C GLY A 27 4.64 -5.76 10.13
N VAL A 28 4.61 -4.84 9.16
CA VAL A 28 5.48 -4.88 7.97
C VAL A 28 6.48 -3.73 8.00
N SER A 29 7.45 -3.76 7.09
CA SER A 29 8.40 -2.66 6.95
C SER A 29 7.78 -1.46 6.24
N THR A 30 8.21 -0.24 6.58
CA THR A 30 7.82 0.98 5.85
C THR A 30 8.18 0.91 4.36
N SER A 31 9.27 0.19 4.02
CA SER A 31 9.66 -0.06 2.64
C SER A 31 8.62 -0.90 1.89
N MET A 32 8.03 -1.91 2.54
CA MET A 32 6.94 -2.70 1.98
C MET A 32 5.71 -1.83 1.68
N ILE A 33 5.31 -0.98 2.62
CA ILE A 33 4.22 -0.01 2.40
C ILE A 33 4.53 0.91 1.22
N ASN A 34 5.76 1.41 1.12
CA ASN A 34 6.16 2.25 -0.01
C ASN A 34 6.12 1.51 -1.35
N GLN A 35 6.50 0.23 -1.41
CA GLN A 35 6.41 -0.58 -2.62
C GLN A 35 4.96 -0.81 -3.05
N ILE A 36 4.07 -1.05 -2.08
CA ILE A 36 2.61 -1.16 -2.29
C ILE A 36 2.06 0.17 -2.82
N GLU A 37 2.31 1.29 -2.16
CA GLU A 37 1.74 2.61 -2.51
C GLU A 37 2.37 3.28 -3.75
N SER A 38 3.55 2.84 -4.17
CA SER A 38 4.23 3.35 -5.38
C SER A 38 3.81 2.60 -6.64
N GLY A 39 2.96 1.58 -6.54
CA GLY A 39 2.53 0.78 -7.70
C GLY A 39 3.68 -0.01 -8.33
N ARG A 40 4.81 -0.18 -7.62
CA ARG A 40 5.92 -1.05 -8.07
C ARG A 40 5.62 -2.53 -7.89
N CYS A 41 4.63 -2.87 -7.07
CA CYS A 41 3.84 -4.08 -7.28
C CYS A 41 2.79 -3.81 -8.36
N LYS A 42 3.18 -3.58 -9.62
CA LYS A 42 2.27 -3.88 -10.72
C LYS A 42 2.14 -5.39 -10.71
N PRO A 43 0.95 -5.97 -10.46
CA PRO A 43 0.74 -7.36 -10.83
C PRO A 43 1.08 -7.44 -12.32
N SER A 44 2.11 -8.19 -12.68
CA SER A 44 2.41 -8.46 -14.08
C SER A 44 1.37 -9.43 -14.64
N TYR A 45 0.09 -9.04 -14.64
CA TYR A 45 -0.95 -9.73 -15.39
C TYR A 45 -1.17 -9.00 -16.72
N ASN A 46 -0.08 -8.74 -17.44
CA ASN A 46 -0.15 -8.33 -18.84
C ASN A 46 0.59 -9.34 -19.75
N THR A 47 0.67 -10.62 -19.33
CA THR A 47 1.30 -11.67 -20.15
C THR A 47 0.64 -13.05 -20.00
N ALA A 48 -0.65 -13.15 -19.73
CA ALA A 48 -1.40 -14.39 -20.00
C ALA A 48 -2.86 -14.07 -20.35
#